data_AF-A0A7R8CVF5-F1
#
_entry.id   AF-A0A7R8CVF5-F1
#
_cell.length_a   1.000
_cell.length_b   1.000
_cell.length_c   1.000
_cell.angle_alpha   90.00
_cell.angle_beta   90.00
_cell.angle_gamma   90.00
#
_symmetry.space_group_name_H-M   'P 1'
#
loop_
_entity.id
_entity.type
_entity.pdbx_description
1 polymer ?
#
loop_
_entity_poly.entity_id
_entity_poly.type
_entity_poly.pdbx_seq_one_letter_code
_entity_poly.pdbx_strand_id
1 'polypeptide(L)'
;MLDNHAGADFVLDGNTYSDLMSTLGQELEDRLNDFDKLEPCVAFIANPFMEVDNTEISEKMAELFTVNPVEIEVINLQNHVQLKSHEHSQHLWSLVDPKNYKNIHQAALVIYVLFGSTYLCEVAFSDMNVIKSKFRTRLTDKHLNDSIRLNLSAYTPVYTSLVDSM
;
A
#
# COMPACT_ATOMS: atom_id res chain seq x y z
N MET A 1 -3.37 19.86 -49.99
CA MET A 1 -4.32 20.72 -49.27
C MET A 1 -4.54 20.08 -47.92
N LEU A 2 -4.01 20.71 -46.88
CA LEU A 2 -4.17 20.30 -45.50
C LEU A 2 -5.52 20.85 -45.05
N ASP A 3 -6.53 19.98 -44.96
CA ASP A 3 -7.82 20.38 -44.41
C ASP A 3 -7.68 20.55 -42.89
N ASN A 4 -7.61 21.83 -42.53
CA ASN A 4 -8.01 22.46 -41.28
C ASN A 4 -8.09 21.56 -40.03
N HIS A 5 -7.10 21.74 -39.16
CA HIS A 5 -7.18 21.47 -37.72
C HIS A 5 -8.36 22.25 -37.10
N ALA A 6 -9.56 21.68 -37.17
CA ALA A 6 -10.68 22.08 -36.34
C ALA A 6 -10.47 21.50 -34.93
N GLY A 7 -9.87 22.32 -34.07
CA GLY A 7 -10.14 22.40 -32.64
C GLY A 7 -9.87 21.17 -31.77
N ALA A 8 -8.65 21.09 -31.23
CA ALA A 8 -8.42 20.37 -29.97
C ALA A 8 -9.38 20.86 -28.84
N ASP A 9 -9.89 22.09 -28.96
CA ASP A 9 -10.92 22.70 -28.10
C ASP A 9 -12.31 22.02 -28.15
N PHE A 10 -12.63 21.24 -29.18
CA PHE A 10 -13.95 20.57 -29.28
C PHE A 10 -13.98 19.20 -28.57
N VAL A 11 -12.82 18.62 -28.26
CA VAL A 11 -12.72 17.24 -27.73
C VAL A 11 -12.59 17.22 -26.21
N LEU A 12 -12.18 18.32 -25.58
CA LEU A 12 -11.97 18.42 -24.14
C LEU A 12 -12.83 19.54 -23.56
N ASP A 13 -14.05 19.20 -23.11
CA ASP A 13 -14.86 20.13 -22.31
C ASP A 13 -14.23 20.29 -20.92
N GLY A 14 -13.39 21.32 -20.78
CA GLY A 14 -12.64 21.59 -19.56
C GLY A 14 -13.51 21.74 -18.31
N ASN A 15 -14.76 22.18 -18.46
CA ASN A 15 -15.71 22.26 -17.35
C ASN A 15 -16.13 20.85 -16.89
N THR A 16 -16.48 19.96 -17.82
CA THR A 16 -16.81 18.56 -17.50
C THR A 16 -15.65 17.84 -16.80
N TYR A 17 -14.41 18.03 -17.24
CA TYR A 17 -13.25 17.43 -16.56
C TYR A 17 -12.99 18.04 -15.18
N SER A 18 -13.18 19.36 -15.03
CA SER A 18 -13.09 20.03 -13.73
C SER A 18 -14.12 19.49 -12.74
N ASP A 19 -15.36 19.30 -13.20
CA ASP A 19 -16.45 18.73 -12.40
C ASP A 19 -16.16 17.27 -12.02
N LEU A 20 -15.63 16.47 -12.97
CA LEU A 20 -15.22 15.10 -12.72
C LEU A 20 -14.08 15.03 -11.69
N MET A 21 -13.05 15.87 -11.82
CA MET A 21 -11.93 15.91 -10.88
C MET A 21 -12.38 16.33 -9.48
N SER A 22 -13.30 17.29 -9.38
CA SER A 22 -13.87 17.71 -8.10
C SER A 22 -14.69 16.59 -7.46
N THR A 23 -15.48 15.87 -8.26
CA THR A 23 -16.28 14.73 -7.80
C THR A 23 -15.37 13.60 -7.29
N LEU A 24 -14.36 13.21 -8.07
CA LEU A 24 -13.39 12.19 -7.68
C LEU A 24 -12.60 12.60 -6.43
N GLY A 25 -12.26 13.89 -6.31
CA GLY A 25 -11.62 14.44 -5.12
C GLY A 25 -12.47 14.25 -3.88
N GLN A 26 -13.76 14.60 -3.96
CA GLN A 26 -14.69 14.42 -2.84
C GLN A 26 -14.90 12.93 -2.51
N GLU A 27 -15.05 12.06 -3.51
CA GLU A 27 -15.19 10.63 -3.28
C GLU A 27 -13.94 10.04 -2.60
N LEU A 28 -12.75 10.52 -2.94
CA LEU A 28 -11.51 10.12 -2.29
C LEU A 28 -11.50 10.58 -0.83
N GLU A 29 -11.84 11.84 -0.58
CA GLU A 29 -11.88 12.41 0.77
C GLU A 29 -12.89 11.66 1.65
N ASP A 30 -14.11 11.44 1.15
CA ASP A 30 -15.15 10.71 1.86
C ASP A 30 -14.74 9.26 2.18
N ARG A 31 -14.00 8.60 1.27
CA ARG A 31 -13.50 7.24 1.46
C ARG A 31 -12.27 7.12 2.36
N LEU A 32 -11.57 8.22 2.62
CA LEU A 32 -10.37 8.27 3.45
C LEU A 32 -10.58 9.04 4.76
N ASN A 33 -11.77 9.58 5.00
CA ASN A 33 -12.11 10.34 6.21
C ASN A 33 -11.90 9.54 7.51
N ASP A 34 -11.99 8.23 7.43
CA ASP A 34 -11.73 7.30 8.52
C ASP A 34 -10.22 7.11 8.84
N PHE A 35 -9.31 7.67 8.04
CA PHE A 35 -7.87 7.63 8.32
C PHE A 35 -7.48 8.45 9.55
N ASP A 36 -8.20 9.53 9.84
CA ASP A 36 -7.99 10.32 11.05
C ASP A 36 -8.15 9.46 12.32
N LYS A 37 -8.99 8.42 12.25
CA LYS A 37 -9.18 7.47 13.36
C LYS A 37 -7.99 6.52 13.51
N LEU A 38 -7.32 6.19 12.41
CA LEU A 38 -6.15 5.31 12.38
C LEU A 38 -4.88 6.01 12.84
N GLU A 39 -4.78 7.33 12.68
CA GLU A 39 -3.56 8.10 12.95
C GLU A 39 -2.91 7.82 14.31
N PRO A 40 -3.63 7.76 15.45
CA PRO A 40 -3.02 7.46 16.74
C PRO A 40 -2.36 6.07 16.77
N CYS A 41 -3.00 5.07 16.15
CA CYS A 41 -2.48 3.71 16.07
C CYS A 41 -1.27 3.64 15.12
N VAL A 42 -1.32 4.33 13.99
CA VAL A 42 -0.23 4.38 13.01
C VAL A 42 0.99 5.08 13.62
N ALA A 43 0.80 6.21 14.30
CA ALA A 43 1.86 6.92 15.00
C ALA A 43 2.52 6.04 16.06
N PHE A 44 1.71 5.33 16.86
CA PHE A 44 2.23 4.39 17.84
C PHE A 44 2.99 3.22 17.20
N ILE A 45 2.48 2.61 16.13
CA ILE A 45 3.19 1.51 15.46
C ILE A 45 4.49 1.99 14.80
N ALA A 46 4.53 3.23 14.30
CA ALA A 46 5.75 3.83 13.76
C ALA A 46 6.78 4.14 14.87
N ASN A 47 6.33 4.50 16.07
CA ASN A 47 7.18 4.77 17.22
C ASN A 47 6.55 4.27 18.53
N PRO A 48 6.71 2.98 18.90
CA PRO A 48 6.03 2.41 20.07
C PRO A 48 6.58 2.91 21.42
N PHE A 49 7.65 3.72 21.42
CA PHE A 49 8.25 4.31 22.62
C PHE A 49 7.82 5.76 22.87
N MET A 50 6.95 6.31 22.01
CA MET A 50 6.36 7.62 22.23
C MET A 50 5.45 7.64 23.46
N GLU A 51 5.33 8.80 24.10
CA GLU A 51 4.43 8.99 25.24
C GLU A 51 2.98 9.06 24.75
N VAL A 52 2.16 8.13 25.21
CA VAL A 52 0.73 7.99 24.86
C VAL A 52 -0.07 7.54 26.07
N ASP A 53 -1.38 7.75 26.03
CA ASP A 53 -2.30 7.05 26.92
C ASP A 53 -2.45 5.59 26.46
N ASN A 54 -1.90 4.68 27.25
CA ASN A 54 -1.91 3.24 26.94
C ASN A 54 -3.32 2.65 26.94
N THR A 55 -4.24 3.22 27.72
CA THR A 55 -5.65 2.82 27.75
C THR A 55 -6.32 3.24 26.45
N GLU A 56 -6.15 4.50 26.06
CA GLU A 56 -6.75 5.05 24.84
C GLU A 56 -6.26 4.30 23.58
N ILE A 57 -4.95 4.05 23.47
CA ILE A 57 -4.38 3.27 22.36
C ILE A 57 -4.95 1.85 22.35
N SER A 58 -5.07 1.22 23.52
CA SER A 58 -5.61 -0.13 23.63
C SER A 58 -7.06 -0.20 23.17
N GLU A 59 -7.90 0.76 23.56
CA GLU A 59 -9.29 0.85 23.13
C GLU A 59 -9.42 1.09 21.62
N LYS A 60 -8.65 2.05 21.07
CA LYS A 60 -8.65 2.33 19.64
C LYS A 60 -8.20 1.12 18.81
N MET A 61 -7.16 0.41 19.23
CA MET A 61 -6.70 -0.79 18.53
C MET A 61 -7.73 -1.91 18.59
N ALA A 62 -8.39 -2.11 19.73
CA ALA A 62 -9.45 -3.10 19.87
C ALA A 62 -10.64 -2.78 18.94
N GLU A 63 -11.04 -1.51 18.85
CA GLU A 63 -12.11 -1.04 17.97
C GLU A 63 -11.75 -1.22 16.48
N LEU A 64 -10.57 -0.78 16.06
CA LEU A 64 -10.20 -0.72 14.64
C LEU A 64 -9.70 -2.06 14.08
N PHE A 65 -9.02 -2.88 14.89
CA PHE A 65 -8.32 -4.07 14.41
C PHE A 65 -8.87 -5.39 14.96
N THR A 66 -9.92 -5.34 15.79
CA THR A 66 -10.51 -6.52 16.44
C THR A 66 -9.47 -7.36 17.19
N VAL A 67 -8.54 -6.68 17.88
CA VAL A 67 -7.52 -7.32 18.74
C VAL A 67 -7.97 -7.29 20.19
N ASN A 68 -7.45 -8.21 21.02
CA ASN A 68 -7.65 -8.13 22.46
C ASN A 68 -6.96 -6.87 23.02
N PRO A 69 -7.38 -6.38 24.20
CA PRO A 69 -6.72 -5.24 24.85
C PRO A 69 -5.20 -5.42 24.92
N VAL A 70 -4.47 -4.40 24.46
CA VAL A 70 -3.01 -4.40 24.33
C VAL A 70 -2.32 -3.64 25.46
N GLU A 71 -3.05 -3.02 26.38
CA GLU A 71 -2.51 -2.11 27.41
C GLU A 71 -1.28 -2.68 28.14
N ILE A 72 -1.35 -3.92 28.62
CA ILE A 72 -0.24 -4.59 29.30
C ILE A 72 0.94 -4.84 28.35
N GLU A 73 0.68 -5.25 27.11
CA GLU A 73 1.72 -5.43 26.09
C GLU A 73 2.42 -4.10 25.78
N VAL A 74 1.67 -2.99 25.72
CA VAL A 74 2.19 -1.64 25.44
C VAL A 74 3.11 -1.21 26.57
N ILE A 75 2.66 -1.33 27.82
CA ILE A 75 3.45 -0.99 29.02
C ILE A 75 4.74 -1.81 29.04
N ASN A 76 4.65 -3.11 28.79
CA ASN A 76 5.83 -3.99 28.79
C ASN A 76 6.80 -3.64 27.64
N LEU A 77 6.28 -3.25 26.47
CA LEU A 77 7.08 -2.88 25.31
C LEU A 77 7.83 -1.57 25.57
N GLN A 78 7.13 -0.53 26.02
CA GLN A 78 7.69 0.79 26.32
C GLN A 78 8.80 0.74 27.40
N ASN A 79 8.67 -0.18 28.36
CA ASN A 79 9.67 -0.38 29.41
C ASN A 79 10.82 -1.33 29.00
N HIS A 80 10.79 -1.90 27.79
CA HIS A 80 11.80 -2.84 27.34
C HIS A 80 13.07 -2.14 26.85
N VAL A 81 14.02 -1.92 27.77
CA VAL A 81 15.26 -1.14 27.54
C VAL A 81 16.03 -1.54 26.26
N GLN A 82 16.18 -2.85 25.99
CA GLN A 82 16.90 -3.33 24.80
C GLN A 82 16.18 -3.01 23.49
N LEU A 83 14.84 -3.02 23.49
CA LEU A 83 14.08 -2.68 22.29
C LEU A 83 14.09 -1.16 22.09
N LYS A 84 14.07 -0.40 23.19
CA LYS A 84 14.16 1.06 23.17
C LYS A 84 15.48 1.56 22.57
N SER A 85 16.60 0.87 22.79
CA SER A 85 17.86 1.22 22.10
C SER A 85 17.80 1.06 20.57
N HIS A 86 16.76 0.39 20.04
CA HIS A 86 16.50 0.22 18.62
C HIS A 86 15.29 1.03 18.13
N GLU A 87 14.83 2.05 18.87
CA GLU A 87 13.63 2.84 18.53
C GLU A 87 13.65 3.45 17.12
N HIS A 88 14.83 3.82 16.61
CA HIS A 88 15.01 4.38 15.27
C HIS A 88 15.30 3.32 14.18
N SER A 89 15.25 2.03 14.52
CA SER A 89 15.50 0.95 13.57
C SER A 89 14.27 0.71 12.69
N GLN A 90 14.49 0.69 11.36
CA GLN A 90 13.46 0.28 10.39
C GLN A 90 13.01 -1.19 10.59
N HIS A 91 13.79 -1.97 11.35
CA HIS A 91 13.52 -3.38 11.62
C HIS A 91 13.08 -3.63 13.06
N LEU A 92 12.63 -2.60 13.79
CA LEU A 92 12.18 -2.73 15.19
C LEU A 92 11.22 -3.90 15.40
N TRP A 93 10.17 -3.99 14.57
CA TRP A 93 9.17 -5.06 14.67
C TRP A 93 9.71 -6.47 14.43
N SER A 94 10.87 -6.62 13.78
CA SER A 94 11.56 -7.92 13.66
C SER A 94 12.25 -8.36 14.95
N LEU A 95 12.54 -7.42 15.86
CA LEU A 95 13.18 -7.66 17.15
C LEU A 95 12.16 -7.91 18.27
N VAL A 96 10.93 -7.42 18.11
CA VAL A 96 9.82 -7.61 19.05
C VAL A 96 9.37 -9.07 19.01
N ASP A 97 9.41 -9.79 20.13
CA ASP A 97 9.00 -11.20 20.19
C ASP A 97 7.48 -11.36 19.96
N PRO A 98 7.04 -12.04 18.88
CA PRO A 98 5.62 -12.24 18.60
C PRO A 98 4.88 -13.06 19.66
N LYS A 99 5.59 -13.83 20.49
CA LYS A 99 4.97 -14.61 21.57
C LYS A 99 4.59 -13.75 22.77
N ASN A 100 5.43 -12.77 23.11
CA ASN A 100 5.21 -11.90 24.27
C ASN A 100 4.34 -10.68 23.94
N TYR A 101 4.32 -10.27 22.67
CA TYR A 101 3.60 -9.08 22.18
C TYR A 101 2.63 -9.43 21.05
N LYS A 102 1.84 -10.49 21.24
CA LYS A 102 1.02 -11.08 20.18
C LYS A 102 -0.01 -10.10 19.62
N ASN A 103 -0.75 -9.41 20.49
CA ASN A 103 -1.86 -8.57 20.06
C ASN A 103 -1.35 -7.27 19.42
N ILE A 104 -0.26 -6.68 19.95
CA ILE A 104 0.38 -5.52 19.31
C ILE A 104 0.99 -5.91 17.97
N HIS A 105 1.62 -7.07 17.84
CA HIS A 105 2.12 -7.56 16.54
C HIS A 105 0.98 -7.70 15.53
N GLN A 106 -0.18 -8.21 15.96
CA GLN A 106 -1.34 -8.30 15.08
C GLN A 106 -1.82 -6.93 14.62
N ALA A 107 -1.89 -5.94 15.52
CA ALA A 107 -2.23 -4.57 15.16
C ALA A 107 -1.21 -3.95 14.19
N ALA A 108 0.09 -4.15 14.44
CA ALA A 108 1.16 -3.71 13.56
C ALA A 108 1.01 -4.30 12.15
N LEU A 109 0.77 -5.61 12.06
CA LEU A 109 0.55 -6.29 10.79
C LEU A 109 -0.65 -5.73 10.04
N VAL A 110 -1.78 -5.51 10.72
CA VAL A 110 -2.97 -4.91 10.09
C VAL A 110 -2.61 -3.55 9.48
N ILE A 111 -1.92 -2.68 10.23
CA ILE A 111 -1.48 -1.37 9.72
C ILE A 111 -0.55 -1.51 8.52
N TYR A 112 0.41 -2.43 8.54
CA TYR A 112 1.32 -2.66 7.41
C TYR A 112 0.60 -3.15 6.14
N VAL A 113 -0.49 -3.92 6.28
CA VAL A 113 -1.23 -4.43 5.13
C VAL A 113 -2.37 -3.53 4.65
N LEU A 114 -2.75 -2.49 5.39
CA LEU A 114 -3.79 -1.52 4.96
C LEU A 114 -3.49 -0.93 3.58
N PHE A 115 -2.21 -0.74 3.26
CA PHE A 115 -1.76 -0.23 1.96
C PHE A 115 -1.32 -1.32 0.97
N GLY A 116 -1.56 -2.59 1.29
CA GLY A 116 -1.11 -3.72 0.48
C GLY A 116 -1.69 -3.70 -0.94
N SER A 117 -2.98 -3.41 -1.10
CA SER A 117 -3.59 -3.27 -2.42
C SER A 117 -3.04 -2.07 -3.20
N THR A 118 -2.77 -0.96 -2.52
CA THR A 118 -2.16 0.23 -3.14
C THR A 118 -0.76 -0.07 -3.65
N TYR A 119 0.05 -0.71 -2.81
CA TYR A 119 1.38 -1.18 -3.21
C TYR A 119 1.32 -2.13 -4.41
N LEU A 120 0.41 -3.12 -4.40
CA LEU A 120 0.25 -4.04 -5.52
C LEU A 120 -0.17 -3.32 -6.81
N CYS A 121 -1.06 -2.32 -6.71
CA CYS A 121 -1.43 -1.48 -7.83
C CYS A 121 -0.24 -0.67 -8.37
N GLU A 122 0.56 -0.04 -7.49
CA GLU A 122 1.76 0.71 -7.87
C GLU A 122 2.81 -0.18 -8.57
N VAL A 123 3.04 -1.39 -8.05
CA VAL A 123 3.91 -2.39 -8.67
C VAL A 123 3.37 -2.76 -10.06
N ALA A 124 2.09 -3.08 -10.17
CA ALA A 124 1.47 -3.45 -11.45
C ALA A 124 1.53 -2.31 -12.49
N PHE A 125 1.35 -1.05 -12.07
CA PHE A 125 1.50 0.11 -12.96
C PHE A 125 2.94 0.36 -13.38
N SER A 126 3.89 0.17 -12.46
CA SER A 126 5.33 0.26 -12.77
C SER A 126 5.73 -0.80 -13.80
N ASP A 127 5.28 -2.04 -13.60
CA ASP A 127 5.47 -3.13 -14.55
C ASP A 127 4.83 -2.83 -15.91
N MET A 128 3.62 -2.29 -15.89
CA MET A 128 2.92 -1.87 -17.11
C MET A 128 3.73 -0.82 -17.88
N ASN A 129 4.36 0.14 -17.20
CA ASN A 129 5.22 1.14 -17.83
C ASN A 129 6.47 0.52 -18.48
N VAL A 130 7.08 -0.48 -17.84
CA VAL A 130 8.20 -1.23 -18.42
C VAL A 130 7.75 -2.05 -19.64
N ILE A 131 6.62 -2.75 -19.54
CA ILE A 131 6.07 -3.57 -20.62
C ILE A 131 5.66 -2.71 -21.82
N LYS A 132 5.05 -1.55 -21.59
CA LYS A 132 4.67 -0.53 -22.59
C LYS A 132 5.84 0.36 -23.03
N SER A 133 7.07 -0.15 -23.01
CA SER A 133 8.25 0.64 -23.39
C SER A 133 8.05 1.34 -24.74
N LYS A 134 8.66 2.51 -24.91
CA LYS A 134 8.62 3.33 -26.14
C LYS A 134 9.01 2.58 -27.43
N PHE A 135 9.66 1.42 -27.31
CA PHE A 135 10.13 0.62 -28.44
C PHE A 135 9.13 -0.45 -28.89
N ARG A 136 8.02 -0.68 -28.17
CA ARG A 136 6.98 -1.64 -28.56
C ARG A 136 5.77 -0.93 -29.19
N THR A 137 5.77 -0.85 -30.52
CA THR A 137 4.67 -0.24 -31.31
C THR A 137 3.51 -1.19 -31.63
N ARG A 138 3.62 -2.49 -31.31
CA ARG A 138 2.62 -3.54 -31.64
C ARG A 138 2.08 -4.28 -30.41
N LEU A 139 2.08 -3.65 -29.24
CA LEU A 139 1.53 -4.24 -28.04
C LEU A 139 0.00 -4.10 -28.05
N THR A 140 -0.74 -5.21 -28.03
CA THR A 140 -2.20 -5.22 -27.88
C THR A 140 -2.55 -5.39 -26.40
N ASP A 141 -3.79 -5.08 -26.03
CA ASP A 141 -4.25 -5.27 -24.64
C ASP A 141 -4.16 -6.73 -24.18
N LYS A 142 -4.38 -7.68 -25.11
CA LYS A 142 -4.18 -9.11 -24.83
C LYS A 142 -2.73 -9.41 -24.48
N HIS A 143 -1.78 -8.91 -25.28
CA HIS A 143 -0.35 -9.10 -25.01
C HIS A 143 0.09 -8.46 -23.69
N LEU A 144 -0.47 -7.29 -23.36
CA LEU A 144 -0.21 -6.61 -22.10
C LEU A 144 -0.70 -7.43 -20.91
N ASN A 145 -1.95 -7.89 -20.96
CA ASN A 145 -2.54 -8.71 -19.91
C ASN A 145 -1.75 -10.01 -19.70
N ASP A 146 -1.38 -10.70 -20.77
CA ASP A 146 -0.57 -11.92 -20.69
C ASP A 146 0.82 -11.63 -20.09
N SER A 147 1.44 -10.49 -20.44
CA SER A 147 2.76 -10.09 -19.91
C SER A 147 2.72 -9.75 -18.42
N ILE A 148 1.71 -9.00 -17.96
CA ILE A 148 1.52 -8.68 -16.54
C ILE A 148 1.29 -9.97 -15.74
N ARG A 149 0.46 -10.88 -16.23
CA ARG A 149 0.23 -12.18 -15.57
C ARG A 149 1.51 -13.01 -15.47
N LEU A 150 2.34 -12.99 -16.50
CA LEU A 150 3.64 -13.66 -16.49
C LEU A 150 4.57 -13.03 -15.43
N ASN A 151 4.61 -11.70 -15.35
CA ASN A 151 5.47 -10.99 -14.39
C ASN A 151 5.06 -11.21 -12.92
N LEU A 152 3.75 -11.26 -12.66
CA LEU A 152 3.21 -11.53 -11.32
C LEU A 152 3.25 -13.02 -10.94
N SER A 153 3.57 -13.92 -11.87
CA SER A 153 3.62 -15.35 -11.61
C SER A 153 4.99 -15.78 -11.10
N ALA A 154 5.04 -16.79 -10.23
CA ALA A 154 6.27 -17.47 -9.85
C ALA A 154 6.80 -18.42 -10.96
N TYR A 155 6.21 -18.36 -12.17
CA TYR A 155 6.56 -19.25 -13.26
C TYR A 155 7.92 -18.89 -13.84
N THR A 156 8.84 -19.85 -13.81
CA THR A 156 10.14 -19.76 -14.47
C THR A 156 10.11 -20.64 -15.72
N PRO A 157 10.22 -20.07 -16.94
CA PRO A 157 10.22 -20.86 -18.16
C PRO A 157 11.42 -21.81 -18.18
N VAL A 158 11.22 -23.06 -18.58
CA VAL A 158 12.31 -24.01 -18.81
C VAL A 158 12.92 -23.71 -20.19
N TYR A 159 13.84 -22.77 -20.24
CA TYR A 159 14.41 -22.25 -21.48
C TYR A 159 15.06 -23.34 -22.36
N THR A 160 15.66 -24.36 -21.76
CA THR A 160 16.30 -25.48 -22.48
C THR A 160 15.31 -26.20 -23.38
N SER A 161 14.14 -26.58 -22.83
CA SER A 161 13.08 -27.24 -23.61
C SER A 161 12.53 -26.39 -24.76
N LEU A 162 12.59 -25.06 -24.64
CA LEU A 162 12.13 -24.15 -25.67
C LEU A 162 13.13 -24.09 -26.83
N VAL A 163 14.43 -24.00 -26.51
CA VAL A 163 15.52 -23.99 -27.48
C VAL A 163 15.61 -25.32 -28.22
N ASP A 164 15.41 -26.44 -27.52
CA ASP A 164 15.43 -27.77 -28.12
C ASP A 164 14.21 -28.06 -29.01
N SER A 165 13.15 -27.25 -28.89
CA SER A 165 11.90 -27.39 -29.67
C SER A 165 11.81 -26.50 -30.91
N MET A 166 12.78 -25.59 -31.10
CA MET A 166 12.90 -24.72 -32.29
C MET A 166 13.82 -25.34 -33.34
#